data_AF-A0A2E3DUG5-F1
#
_entry.id   AF-A0A2E3DUG5-F1
#
_cell.length_a   1.000
_cell.length_b   1.000
_cell.length_c   1.000
_cell.angle_alpha   90.00
_cell.angle_beta   90.00
_cell.angle_gamma   90.00
#
_symmetry.space_group_name_H-M   'P 1'
#
loop_
_entity.id
_entity.type
_entity.pdbx_description
1 polymer ?
#
loop_
_entity_poly.entity_id
_entity_poly.type
_entity_poly.pdbx_seq_one_letter_code
_entity_poly.pdbx_strand_id
1 'polypeptide(L)'
;MLDQYPETLVNIEWHSSSFTPGNIDFDIPEYSTRAAMYGVGGIPHTQWNGVQETVGGYPNGNWEAIIGQFQSIYNSMVGNDTPYEIDINGYASSQVSYDVTVSMDADMTNANQKVDIFVVEDNIWSYWQGAGSYHNARNVARDWLATEDLAISMQGESQTFSGTFDLSEDWNPDSIKIIATVQNYSTKQIYQVKQVNINDMDPDIDDDGIMNGDDNCVDIYNPNQEDIDNDQIGDLCDPCNNLVYVLGNMNGDTDLDGMPLIDLMDVLTLLDYLITEEFYECQGPIMNINGDAHVNIVDAITLVQLIMNSND
;
A
#
# COMPACT_ATOMS: atom_id res chain seq x y z
N MET A 1 21.59 -8.49 11.62
CA MET A 1 21.01 -7.16 11.90
C MET A 1 19.49 -7.22 11.94
N LEU A 2 18.83 -7.81 10.94
CA LEU A 2 17.37 -8.00 10.96
C LEU A 2 16.87 -8.68 12.24
N ASP A 3 17.51 -9.77 12.67
CA ASP A 3 17.14 -10.45 13.93
C ASP A 3 17.48 -9.64 15.20
N GLN A 4 18.36 -8.65 15.08
CA GLN A 4 18.76 -7.79 16.20
C GLN A 4 17.84 -6.58 16.35
N TYR A 5 17.25 -6.12 15.24
CA TYR A 5 16.39 -4.94 15.17
C TYR A 5 15.07 -5.26 14.44
N PRO A 6 14.32 -6.29 14.88
CA PRO A 6 13.17 -6.80 14.15
C PRO A 6 11.99 -5.82 14.05
N GLU A 7 11.91 -4.86 14.98
CA GLU A 7 10.83 -3.86 15.04
C GLU A 7 11.15 -2.57 14.27
N THR A 8 12.42 -2.32 13.96
CA THR A 8 12.90 -1.02 13.45
C THR A 8 13.72 -1.14 12.17
N LEU A 9 14.02 -2.36 11.72
CA LEU A 9 14.72 -2.61 10.47
C LEU A 9 13.97 -3.66 9.65
N VAL A 10 13.35 -3.19 8.58
CA VAL A 10 12.69 -4.00 7.57
C VAL A 10 13.52 -3.97 6.28
N ASN A 11 13.69 -5.12 5.63
CA ASN A 11 14.31 -5.20 4.31
C ASN A 11 13.34 -5.79 3.29
N ILE A 12 13.61 -5.49 2.02
CA ILE A 12 13.08 -6.22 0.87
C ILE A 12 14.29 -6.60 0.02
N GLU A 13 14.45 -7.88 -0.26
CA GLU A 13 15.56 -8.42 -1.07
C GLU A 13 15.11 -8.57 -2.53
N TRP A 14 15.80 -7.86 -3.42
CA TRP A 14 15.47 -7.78 -4.84
C TRP A 14 16.54 -8.50 -5.67
N HIS A 15 16.13 -9.45 -6.51
CA HIS A 15 17.05 -10.20 -7.34
C HIS A 15 17.00 -9.78 -8.81
N SER A 16 18.18 -9.59 -9.37
CA SER A 16 18.37 -9.42 -10.81
C SER A 16 18.36 -10.77 -11.49
N SER A 17 17.51 -10.94 -12.51
CA SER A 17 17.47 -12.12 -13.39
C SER A 17 18.84 -12.54 -13.94
N SER A 18 19.75 -11.57 -14.15
CA SER A 18 21.13 -11.85 -14.61
C SER A 18 22.04 -12.54 -13.58
N PHE A 19 21.65 -12.54 -12.30
CA PHE A 19 22.42 -13.08 -11.18
C PHE A 19 21.64 -14.10 -10.34
N THR A 20 20.35 -14.29 -10.61
CA THR A 20 19.55 -15.38 -10.06
C THR A 20 19.99 -16.72 -10.66
N PRO A 21 20.32 -17.74 -9.85
CA PRO A 21 20.53 -19.10 -10.35
C PRO A 21 19.25 -19.61 -11.01
N GLY A 22 19.30 -20.09 -12.26
CA GLY A 22 18.11 -20.47 -13.04
C GLY A 22 17.29 -21.67 -12.52
N ASN A 23 17.57 -22.17 -11.32
CA ASN A 23 16.80 -23.18 -10.60
C ASN A 23 16.08 -22.59 -9.37
N ILE A 24 16.06 -21.27 -9.23
CA ILE A 24 15.50 -20.53 -8.10
C ILE A 24 14.66 -19.39 -8.68
N ASP A 25 13.42 -19.26 -8.21
CA ASP A 25 12.46 -18.22 -8.61
C ASP A 25 12.55 -17.01 -7.67
N PHE A 26 13.65 -16.25 -7.77
CA PHE A 26 13.88 -15.07 -6.91
C PHE A 26 13.64 -13.74 -7.61
N ASP A 27 13.73 -13.70 -8.95
CA ASP A 27 13.55 -12.47 -9.71
C ASP A 27 12.10 -12.28 -10.15
N ILE A 28 11.65 -11.03 -10.03
CA ILE A 28 10.35 -10.58 -10.51
C ILE A 28 10.55 -9.50 -11.59
N PRO A 29 9.63 -9.34 -12.56
CA PRO A 29 9.76 -8.35 -13.65
C PRO A 29 10.03 -6.91 -13.17
N GLU A 30 9.48 -6.57 -12.01
CA GLU A 30 9.50 -5.24 -11.38
C GLU A 30 10.87 -4.89 -10.80
N TYR A 31 11.78 -5.86 -10.66
CA TYR A 31 13.18 -5.61 -10.29
C TYR A 31 13.77 -4.45 -11.11
N SER A 32 13.55 -4.46 -12.42
CA SER A 32 14.13 -3.47 -13.33
C SER A 32 13.64 -2.05 -13.03
N THR A 33 12.36 -1.89 -12.67
CA THR A 33 11.75 -0.62 -12.26
C THR A 33 12.37 -0.11 -10.97
N ARG A 34 12.43 -0.95 -9.92
CA ARG A 34 12.99 -0.57 -8.62
C ARG A 34 14.50 -0.28 -8.70
N ALA A 35 15.23 -1.08 -9.47
CA ALA A 35 16.65 -0.87 -9.71
C ALA A 35 16.93 0.44 -10.47
N ALA A 36 16.09 0.78 -11.47
CA ALA A 36 16.20 2.04 -12.19
C ALA A 36 15.92 3.25 -11.29
N MET A 37 14.94 3.16 -10.38
CA MET A 37 14.63 4.21 -9.41
C MET A 37 15.89 4.62 -8.61
N TYR A 38 16.71 3.66 -8.19
CA TYR A 38 17.92 3.92 -7.40
C TYR A 38 19.21 3.97 -8.24
N GLY A 39 19.15 3.77 -9.55
CA GLY A 39 20.33 3.81 -10.41
C GLY A 39 21.32 2.69 -10.10
N VAL A 40 20.83 1.49 -9.77
CA VAL A 40 21.66 0.35 -9.36
C VAL A 40 22.65 -0.02 -10.47
N GLY A 41 23.93 0.29 -10.24
CA GLY A 41 25.03 0.03 -11.19
C GLY A 41 25.94 -1.14 -10.82
N GLY A 42 25.79 -1.73 -9.63
CA GLY A 42 26.61 -2.85 -9.17
C GLY A 42 25.90 -3.66 -8.09
N ILE A 43 26.13 -4.96 -8.05
CA ILE A 43 25.49 -5.90 -7.12
C ILE A 43 26.58 -6.58 -6.27
N PRO A 44 26.45 -6.67 -4.94
CA PRO A 44 25.28 -6.24 -4.15
C PRO A 44 25.17 -4.71 -4.02
N HIS A 45 23.94 -4.22 -3.91
CA HIS A 45 23.57 -2.84 -3.65
C HIS A 45 22.56 -2.82 -2.51
N THR A 46 22.68 -1.86 -1.59
CA THR A 46 21.67 -1.62 -0.54
C THR A 46 21.19 -0.19 -0.63
N GLN A 47 19.89 0.03 -0.48
CA GLN A 47 19.30 1.36 -0.40
C GLN A 47 18.59 1.53 0.95
N TRP A 48 19.09 2.44 1.78
CA TRP A 48 18.60 2.69 3.14
C TRP A 48 17.65 3.90 3.14
N ASN A 49 16.42 3.66 3.59
CA ASN A 49 15.29 4.61 3.58
C ASN A 49 15.16 5.39 2.26
N GLY A 50 15.52 4.75 1.15
CA GLY A 50 15.49 5.34 -0.19
C GLY A 50 16.51 6.47 -0.46
N VAL A 51 17.32 6.88 0.52
CA VAL A 51 18.21 8.05 0.41
C VAL A 51 19.71 7.76 0.54
N GLN A 52 20.10 6.64 1.15
CA GLN A 52 21.52 6.30 1.30
C GLN A 52 21.84 4.94 0.68
N GLU A 53 22.73 4.94 -0.30
CA GLU A 53 23.17 3.70 -0.95
C GLU A 53 24.48 3.14 -0.36
N THR A 54 24.68 1.83 -0.52
CA THR A 54 26.01 1.22 -0.50
C THR A 54 26.14 0.26 -1.67
N VAL A 55 27.33 0.16 -2.25
CA VAL A 55 27.61 -0.70 -3.40
C VAL A 55 28.83 -1.56 -3.11
N GLY A 56 28.71 -2.85 -3.42
CA GLY A 56 29.76 -3.83 -3.26
C GLY A 56 29.65 -4.63 -1.97
N GLY A 57 30.15 -5.86 -2.03
CA GLY A 57 30.26 -6.77 -0.89
C GLY A 57 31.72 -7.03 -0.54
N TYR A 58 31.93 -7.87 0.47
CA TYR A 58 33.26 -8.37 0.83
C TYR A 58 33.49 -9.78 0.26
N PRO A 59 34.74 -10.11 -0.14
CA PRO A 59 35.07 -11.44 -0.65
C PRO A 59 34.68 -12.57 0.32
N ASN A 60 34.28 -13.71 -0.24
CA ASN A 60 33.89 -14.92 0.48
C ASN A 60 32.73 -14.73 1.47
N GLY A 61 31.86 -13.73 1.25
CA GLY A 61 30.72 -13.47 2.13
C GLY A 61 31.11 -13.01 3.54
N ASN A 62 32.27 -12.37 3.72
CA ASN A 62 32.72 -11.83 5.01
C ASN A 62 31.86 -10.64 5.45
N TRP A 63 30.69 -10.93 6.01
CA TRP A 63 29.71 -9.94 6.46
C TRP A 63 30.23 -9.17 7.69
N GLU A 64 31.09 -9.77 8.52
CA GLU A 64 31.67 -9.10 9.69
C GLU A 64 32.48 -7.85 9.29
N ALA A 65 33.07 -7.85 8.09
CA ALA A 65 33.82 -6.72 7.56
C ALA A 65 32.93 -5.54 7.12
N ILE A 66 31.66 -5.78 6.78
CA ILE A 66 30.73 -4.71 6.34
C ILE A 66 29.71 -4.31 7.42
N ILE A 67 29.46 -5.17 8.40
CA ILE A 67 28.36 -4.97 9.36
C ILE A 67 28.49 -3.67 10.15
N GLY A 68 29.71 -3.24 10.47
CA GLY A 68 29.94 -1.97 11.17
C GLY A 68 29.54 -0.74 10.35
N GLN A 69 29.66 -0.81 9.02
CA GLN A 69 29.17 0.22 8.12
C GLN A 69 27.64 0.27 8.19
N PHE A 70 26.96 -0.86 8.03
CA PHE A 70 25.49 -0.93 8.11
C PHE A 70 24.95 -0.49 9.46
N GLN A 71 25.61 -0.87 10.56
CA GLN A 71 25.26 -0.39 11.90
C GLN A 71 25.39 1.13 12.03
N SER A 72 26.42 1.73 11.43
CA SER A 72 26.60 3.19 11.44
C SER A 72 25.49 3.89 10.66
N ILE A 73 25.07 3.33 9.53
CA ILE A 73 23.94 3.85 8.73
C ILE A 73 22.64 3.73 9.53
N TYR A 74 22.34 2.54 10.04
CA TYR A 74 21.15 2.28 10.86
C TYR A 74 21.07 3.25 12.05
N ASN A 75 22.15 3.38 12.83
CA ASN A 75 22.19 4.28 13.99
C ASN A 75 22.01 5.75 13.63
N SER A 76 22.27 6.15 12.39
CA SER A 76 22.04 7.52 11.90
C SER A 76 20.59 7.78 11.46
N MET A 77 19.79 6.73 11.30
CA MET A 77 18.42 6.81 10.76
C MET A 77 17.36 6.37 11.77
N VAL A 78 17.70 5.44 12.67
CA VAL A 78 16.77 4.93 13.68
C VAL A 78 16.36 6.06 14.62
N GLY A 79 15.05 6.14 14.89
CA GLY A 79 14.46 7.19 15.73
C GLY A 79 14.18 8.50 14.99
N ASN A 80 14.33 8.54 13.67
CA ASN A 80 13.72 9.61 12.88
C ASN A 80 12.20 9.45 12.92
N ASP A 81 11.52 10.48 13.40
CA ASP A 81 10.06 10.49 13.47
C ASP A 81 9.44 10.66 12.07
N THR A 82 8.28 10.04 11.90
CA THR A 82 7.40 10.18 10.74
C THR A 82 5.99 10.42 11.28
N PRO A 83 5.17 11.27 10.64
CA PRO A 83 3.78 11.46 11.04
C PRO A 83 2.91 10.25 10.70
N TYR A 84 3.39 9.34 9.85
CA TYR A 84 2.61 8.20 9.37
C TYR A 84 2.65 7.02 10.33
N GLU A 85 1.49 6.40 10.52
CA GLU A 85 1.34 5.04 11.01
C GLU A 85 0.76 4.16 9.90
N ILE A 86 1.16 2.89 9.85
CA ILE A 86 0.66 1.92 8.87
C ILE A 86 0.17 0.70 9.64
N ASP A 87 -1.06 0.32 9.34
CA ASP A 87 -1.67 -0.93 9.75
C ASP A 87 -1.96 -1.82 8.53
N ILE A 88 -1.83 -3.14 8.69
CA ILE A 88 -1.99 -4.11 7.61
C ILE A 88 -2.83 -5.27 8.13
N ASN A 89 -4.03 -5.42 7.59
CA ASN A 89 -4.99 -6.47 7.92
C ASN A 89 -5.43 -7.22 6.66
N GLY A 90 -6.30 -8.21 6.83
CA GLY A 90 -6.81 -9.01 5.73
C GLY A 90 -6.99 -10.48 6.08
N TYR A 91 -7.24 -11.29 5.06
CA TYR A 91 -7.55 -12.71 5.23
C TYR A 91 -6.69 -13.59 4.32
N ALA A 92 -5.95 -14.51 4.93
CA ALA A 92 -5.12 -15.47 4.23
C ALA A 92 -5.86 -16.79 3.95
N SER A 93 -6.18 -17.03 2.68
CA SER A 93 -6.72 -18.32 2.22
C SER A 93 -5.98 -18.82 0.96
N SER A 94 -6.65 -19.48 0.02
CA SER A 94 -6.05 -19.76 -1.30
C SER A 94 -5.75 -18.50 -2.10
N GLN A 95 -6.55 -17.46 -1.87
CA GLN A 95 -6.28 -16.09 -2.28
C GLN A 95 -6.17 -15.25 -1.01
N VAL A 96 -5.19 -14.37 -0.95
CA VAL A 96 -4.97 -13.46 0.18
C VAL A 96 -5.64 -12.14 -0.16
N SER A 97 -6.55 -11.67 0.68
CA SER A 97 -7.02 -10.29 0.69
C SER A 97 -6.23 -9.49 1.70
N TYR A 98 -6.03 -8.21 1.43
CA TYR A 98 -5.37 -7.29 2.35
C TYR A 98 -6.01 -5.92 2.33
N ASP A 99 -5.90 -5.24 3.47
CA ASP A 99 -6.24 -3.85 3.70
C ASP A 99 -5.03 -3.17 4.36
N VAL A 100 -4.48 -2.17 3.69
CA VAL A 100 -3.38 -1.35 4.21
C VAL A 100 -3.94 0.01 4.56
N THR A 101 -4.03 0.32 5.85
CA THR A 101 -4.49 1.63 6.32
C THR A 101 -3.31 2.48 6.73
N VAL A 102 -3.19 3.66 6.13
CA VAL A 102 -2.20 4.67 6.52
C VAL A 102 -2.94 5.78 7.25
N SER A 103 -2.46 6.16 8.44
CA SER A 103 -3.00 7.25 9.25
C SER A 103 -1.91 8.28 9.59
N MET A 104 -2.32 9.49 9.97
CA MET A 104 -1.40 10.59 10.29
C MET A 104 -1.60 11.19 11.67
N ASP A 105 -0.50 11.27 12.44
CA ASP A 105 -0.47 11.89 13.76
C ASP A 105 -0.08 13.38 13.73
N ALA A 106 0.37 13.90 12.59
CA ALA A 106 0.72 15.31 12.41
C ALA A 106 0.69 15.70 10.92
N ASP A 107 0.38 16.96 10.63
CA ASP A 107 0.31 17.48 9.25
C ASP A 107 1.64 17.29 8.50
N MET A 108 1.56 16.82 7.25
CA MET A 108 2.69 16.76 6.34
C MET A 108 2.23 16.83 4.89
N THR A 109 3.07 17.39 4.02
CA THR A 109 2.78 17.41 2.59
C THR A 109 2.70 15.99 2.02
N ASN A 110 1.63 15.74 1.28
CA ASN A 110 1.40 14.54 0.49
C ASN A 110 2.08 14.60 -0.91
N ALA A 111 2.81 15.68 -1.23
CA ALA A 111 3.34 15.90 -2.56
C ALA A 111 4.33 14.81 -3.00
N ASN A 112 3.93 14.02 -4.01
CA ASN A 112 4.65 12.83 -4.49
C ASN A 112 4.81 11.74 -3.42
N GLN A 113 3.95 11.71 -2.39
CA GLN A 113 3.91 10.60 -1.44
C GLN A 113 3.07 9.48 -2.04
N LYS A 114 3.60 8.27 -1.96
CA LYS A 114 2.96 7.07 -2.48
C LYS A 114 3.08 5.94 -1.47
N VAL A 115 2.10 5.04 -1.50
CA VAL A 115 2.14 3.77 -0.80
C VAL A 115 2.55 2.69 -1.79
N ASP A 116 3.67 2.02 -1.50
CA ASP A 116 4.05 0.80 -2.20
C ASP A 116 3.67 -0.40 -1.33
N ILE A 117 3.04 -1.41 -1.95
CA ILE A 117 2.63 -2.66 -1.29
C ILE A 117 3.37 -3.81 -1.97
N PHE A 118 4.13 -4.56 -1.17
CA PHE A 118 4.96 -5.66 -1.64
C PHE A 118 4.57 -6.97 -0.97
N VAL A 119 4.64 -8.06 -1.73
CA VAL A 119 4.64 -9.42 -1.19
C VAL A 119 6.08 -9.89 -1.10
N VAL A 120 6.46 -10.42 0.05
CA VAL A 120 7.79 -11.01 0.24
C VAL A 120 7.69 -12.40 0.86
N GLU A 121 8.67 -13.25 0.55
CA GLU A 121 8.85 -14.52 1.21
C GLU A 121 10.13 -14.49 2.05
N ASP A 122 9.99 -14.75 3.35
CA ASP A 122 11.11 -14.76 4.30
C ASP A 122 11.70 -16.17 4.50
N ASN A 123 12.96 -16.22 4.94
CA ASN A 123 13.65 -17.45 5.34
C ASN A 123 13.78 -18.54 4.26
N ILE A 124 14.08 -18.16 3.02
CA ILE A 124 14.30 -19.15 1.94
C ILE A 124 15.72 -19.69 2.00
N TRP A 125 15.86 -20.98 2.33
CA TRP A 125 17.16 -21.62 2.47
C TRP A 125 17.89 -21.79 1.13
N SER A 126 18.97 -21.04 0.93
CA SER A 126 19.62 -20.92 -0.38
C SER A 126 21.14 -21.05 -0.31
N TYR A 127 21.75 -21.54 -1.40
CA TYR A 127 23.20 -21.62 -1.54
C TYR A 127 23.77 -20.38 -2.20
N TRP A 128 24.67 -19.68 -1.51
CA TRP A 128 25.30 -18.45 -1.97
C TRP A 128 26.67 -18.73 -2.56
N GLN A 129 26.76 -18.82 -3.90
CA GLN A 129 28.01 -19.18 -4.59
C GLN A 129 29.19 -18.27 -4.24
N GLY A 130 28.96 -16.96 -4.10
CA GLY A 130 30.00 -15.98 -3.72
C GLY A 130 30.54 -16.14 -2.30
N ALA A 131 29.77 -16.76 -1.40
CA ALA A 131 30.16 -17.05 -0.02
C ALA A 131 30.60 -18.51 0.18
N GLY A 132 30.19 -19.42 -0.71
CA GLY A 132 30.47 -20.86 -0.58
C GLY A 132 29.71 -21.53 0.57
N SER A 133 28.58 -20.95 0.98
CA SER A 133 27.80 -21.38 2.14
C SER A 133 26.29 -21.30 1.88
N TYR A 134 25.51 -22.01 2.69
CA TYR A 134 24.06 -21.88 2.72
C TYR A 134 23.64 -20.86 3.76
N HIS A 135 22.69 -19.99 3.39
CA HIS A 135 22.06 -19.00 4.26
C HIS A 135 20.62 -18.76 3.81
N ASN A 136 19.78 -18.27 4.73
CA ASN A 136 18.45 -17.80 4.40
C ASN A 136 18.53 -16.50 3.59
N ALA A 137 17.91 -16.48 2.41
CA ALA A 137 17.48 -15.24 1.78
C ALA A 137 16.30 -14.67 2.61
N ARG A 138 16.27 -13.35 2.80
CA ARG A 138 15.38 -12.70 3.79
C ARG A 138 14.48 -11.69 3.10
N ASN A 139 13.17 -11.83 3.29
CA ASN A 139 12.14 -11.00 2.66
C ASN A 139 12.39 -10.82 1.13
N VAL A 140 12.54 -11.93 0.41
CA VAL A 140 12.72 -11.90 -1.06
C VAL A 140 11.43 -11.41 -1.71
N ALA A 141 11.53 -10.38 -2.55
CA ALA A 141 10.39 -9.83 -3.28
C ALA A 141 9.75 -10.92 -4.15
N ARG A 142 8.44 -11.10 -3.97
CA ARG A 142 7.59 -12.02 -4.74
C ARG A 142 6.62 -11.31 -5.64
N ASP A 143 6.19 -10.13 -5.22
CA ASP A 143 5.36 -9.25 -6.04
C ASP A 143 5.49 -7.80 -5.56
N TRP A 144 5.22 -6.87 -6.46
CA TRP A 144 4.99 -5.47 -6.16
C TRP A 144 3.57 -5.14 -6.62
N LEU A 145 2.62 -5.35 -5.71
CA LEU A 145 1.19 -5.37 -5.98
C LEU A 145 0.66 -4.01 -6.43
N ALA A 146 1.07 -2.96 -5.73
CA ALA A 146 0.48 -1.64 -5.90
C ALA A 146 1.49 -0.52 -5.66
N THR A 147 1.22 0.60 -6.33
CA THR A 147 1.87 1.89 -6.13
C THR A 147 0.79 2.96 -6.24
N GLU A 148 0.28 3.39 -5.11
CA GLU A 148 -0.88 4.28 -5.05
C GLU A 148 -0.49 5.64 -4.48
N ASP A 149 -1.17 6.70 -4.91
CA ASP A 149 -0.95 8.04 -4.36
C ASP A 149 -1.49 8.11 -2.94
N LEU A 150 -0.66 8.60 -2.02
CA LEU A 150 -1.08 8.84 -0.64
C LEU A 150 -1.70 10.22 -0.57
N ALA A 151 -2.97 10.23 -0.20
CA ALA A 151 -3.85 11.36 -0.26
C ALA A 151 -3.69 12.30 0.94
N ILE A 152 -3.66 11.67 2.11
CA ILE A 152 -3.76 12.32 3.41
C ILE A 152 -2.61 13.29 3.66
N SER A 153 -2.94 14.42 4.30
CA SER A 153 -1.99 15.50 4.59
C SER A 153 -2.21 16.20 5.93
N MET A 154 -3.34 15.96 6.59
CA MET A 154 -3.70 16.56 7.88
C MET A 154 -3.70 15.51 9.00
N GLN A 155 -3.43 15.99 10.22
CA GLN A 155 -3.55 15.16 11.42
C GLN A 155 -4.96 14.57 11.57
N GLY A 156 -5.02 13.27 11.85
CA GLY A 156 -6.26 12.52 12.09
C GLY A 156 -6.90 11.95 10.83
N GLU A 157 -6.37 12.25 9.64
CA GLU A 157 -6.80 11.60 8.41
C GLU A 157 -6.24 10.17 8.31
N SER A 158 -7.00 9.31 7.65
CA SER A 158 -6.59 7.96 7.26
C SER A 158 -7.02 7.65 5.83
N GLN A 159 -6.34 6.70 5.20
CA GLN A 159 -6.67 6.16 3.89
C GLN A 159 -6.36 4.67 3.87
N THR A 160 -7.29 3.87 3.35
CA THR A 160 -7.16 2.43 3.22
C THR A 160 -6.96 2.03 1.75
N PHE A 161 -6.01 1.12 1.52
CA PHE A 161 -5.68 0.54 0.22
C PHE A 161 -5.90 -0.96 0.27
N SER A 162 -6.85 -1.46 -0.52
CA SER A 162 -7.29 -2.85 -0.48
C SER A 162 -6.96 -3.58 -1.76
N GLY A 163 -6.69 -4.87 -1.66
CA GLY A 163 -6.43 -5.70 -2.84
C GLY A 163 -6.35 -7.17 -2.52
N THR A 164 -6.05 -7.96 -3.55
CA THR A 164 -5.87 -9.41 -3.44
C THR A 164 -4.67 -9.89 -4.22
N PHE A 165 -4.11 -11.04 -3.82
CA PHE A 165 -3.11 -11.76 -4.59
C PHE A 165 -3.20 -13.27 -4.35
N ASP A 166 -2.74 -14.04 -5.33
CA ASP A 166 -2.72 -15.50 -5.27
C ASP A 166 -1.37 -16.01 -4.74
N LEU A 167 -1.40 -17.05 -3.92
CA LEU A 167 -0.18 -17.71 -3.45
C LEU A 167 0.32 -18.70 -4.51
N SER A 168 1.58 -18.57 -4.91
CA SER A 168 2.23 -19.57 -5.75
C SER A 168 2.40 -20.89 -5.00
N GLU A 169 2.23 -22.02 -5.69
CA GLU A 169 2.49 -23.36 -5.15
C GLU A 169 3.96 -23.56 -4.75
N ASP A 170 4.88 -22.76 -5.31
CA ASP A 170 6.31 -22.82 -5.03
C ASP A 170 6.73 -22.01 -3.79
N TRP A 171 5.82 -21.23 -3.21
CA TRP A 171 6.11 -20.40 -2.04
C TRP A 171 5.76 -21.14 -0.74
N ASN A 172 6.48 -20.85 0.34
CA ASN A 172 6.08 -21.28 1.67
C ASN A 172 5.07 -20.30 2.29
N PRO A 173 3.78 -20.66 2.45
CA PRO A 173 2.76 -19.74 2.97
C PRO A 173 3.05 -19.24 4.39
N ASP A 174 3.71 -20.04 5.23
CA ASP A 174 4.10 -19.64 6.58
C ASP A 174 5.16 -18.51 6.59
N SER A 175 5.85 -18.33 5.47
CA SER A 175 6.93 -17.36 5.27
C SER A 175 6.49 -16.10 4.52
N ILE A 176 5.23 -16.01 4.09
CA ILE A 176 4.75 -14.86 3.31
C ILE A 176 4.42 -13.69 4.23
N LYS A 177 4.86 -12.51 3.81
CA LYS A 177 4.57 -11.24 4.46
C LYS A 177 4.14 -10.20 3.43
N ILE A 178 3.33 -9.26 3.88
CA ILE A 178 3.08 -8.00 3.20
C ILE A 178 4.00 -6.96 3.81
N ILE A 179 4.65 -6.16 2.97
CA ILE A 179 5.40 -4.98 3.38
C ILE A 179 4.79 -3.77 2.69
N ALA A 180 4.34 -2.81 3.47
CA ALA A 180 3.84 -1.53 2.96
C ALA A 180 4.82 -0.41 3.34
N THR A 181 5.06 0.51 2.40
CA THR A 181 5.93 1.67 2.64
C THR A 181 5.27 2.96 2.19
N VAL A 182 5.40 4.03 2.99
CA VAL A 182 5.13 5.38 2.54
C VAL A 182 6.43 6.00 2.02
N GLN A 183 6.48 6.29 0.72
CA GLN A 183 7.66 6.77 0.03
C GLN A 183 7.37 8.04 -0.77
N ASN A 184 8.27 9.01 -0.68
CA ASN A 184 8.24 10.17 -1.56
C ASN A 184 8.98 9.87 -2.86
N TYR A 185 8.30 9.90 -3.99
CA TYR A 185 8.85 9.51 -5.29
C TYR A 185 9.77 10.55 -5.93
N SER A 186 9.74 11.81 -5.47
CA SER A 186 10.66 12.85 -5.94
C SER A 186 12.01 12.77 -5.25
N THR A 187 12.01 12.67 -3.92
CA THR A 187 13.22 12.60 -3.08
C THR A 187 13.72 11.16 -2.89
N LYS A 188 12.87 10.19 -3.22
CA LYS A 188 13.02 8.74 -2.99
C LYS A 188 12.95 8.33 -1.52
N GLN A 189 12.80 9.26 -0.58
CA GLN A 189 12.81 8.97 0.84
C GLN A 189 11.63 8.08 1.25
N ILE A 190 11.92 7.00 1.97
CA ILE A 190 10.91 6.19 2.65
C ILE A 190 10.73 6.78 4.06
N TYR A 191 9.51 7.20 4.37
CA TYR A 191 9.16 7.82 5.64
C TYR A 191 8.68 6.81 6.67
N GLN A 192 7.92 5.81 6.23
CA GLN A 192 7.37 4.77 7.10
C GLN A 192 7.37 3.41 6.40
N VAL A 193 7.50 2.35 7.17
CA VAL A 193 7.41 0.96 6.72
C VAL A 193 6.74 0.10 7.79
N LYS A 194 5.87 -0.81 7.35
CA LYS A 194 5.30 -1.88 8.18
C LYS A 194 5.42 -3.20 7.44
N GLN A 195 5.68 -4.27 8.19
CA GLN A 195 5.60 -5.63 7.69
C GLN A 195 4.67 -6.45 8.59
N VAL A 196 3.86 -7.33 7.99
CA VAL A 196 2.99 -8.27 8.71
C VAL A 196 3.06 -9.63 7.99
N ASN A 197 3.16 -10.73 8.75
CA ASN A 197 2.98 -12.07 8.17
C ASN A 197 1.50 -12.26 7.85
N ILE A 198 1.19 -12.83 6.70
CA ILE A 198 -0.22 -12.96 6.28
C ILE A 198 -1.07 -13.79 7.25
N ASN A 199 -0.44 -14.66 8.06
CA ASN A 199 -1.12 -15.47 9.07
C ASN A 199 -1.34 -14.72 10.40
N ASP A 200 -0.79 -13.52 10.54
CA ASP A 200 -0.90 -12.65 11.72
C ASP A 200 -1.89 -11.48 11.50
N MET A 201 -2.55 -11.40 10.33
CA MET A 201 -3.53 -10.35 10.00
C MET A 201 -4.89 -10.60 10.67
N ASP A 202 -5.65 -9.53 10.93
CA ASP A 202 -7.03 -9.61 11.42
C ASP A 202 -8.04 -9.64 10.26
N PRO A 203 -8.83 -10.72 10.09
CA PRO A 203 -9.81 -10.83 9.02
C PRO A 203 -11.18 -10.17 9.31
N ASP A 204 -11.42 -9.71 10.54
CA ASP A 204 -12.69 -9.13 11.03
C ASP A 204 -12.36 -8.11 12.13
N ILE A 205 -12.00 -6.89 11.71
CA ILE A 205 -11.38 -5.85 12.56
C ILE A 205 -12.32 -5.39 13.69
N ASP A 206 -13.63 -5.39 13.44
CA ASP A 206 -14.63 -4.90 14.38
C ASP A 206 -15.36 -6.02 15.15
N ASP A 207 -14.99 -7.27 14.91
CA ASP A 207 -15.50 -8.51 15.51
C ASP A 207 -17.03 -8.67 15.33
N ASP A 208 -17.59 -8.20 14.22
CA ASP A 208 -19.02 -8.27 13.94
C ASP A 208 -19.49 -9.61 13.32
N GLY A 209 -18.53 -10.40 12.84
CA GLY A 209 -18.74 -11.70 12.22
C GLY A 209 -18.83 -11.66 10.69
N ILE A 210 -18.60 -10.50 10.07
CA ILE A 210 -18.44 -10.29 8.64
C ILE A 210 -16.95 -10.02 8.38
N MET A 211 -16.40 -10.59 7.31
CA MET A 211 -14.98 -10.38 6.99
C MET A 211 -14.79 -8.98 6.40
N ASN A 212 -13.67 -8.32 6.67
CA ASN A 212 -13.40 -6.93 6.21
C ASN A 212 -13.72 -6.69 4.72
N GLY A 213 -13.45 -7.67 3.84
CA GLY A 213 -13.69 -7.54 2.40
C GLY A 213 -15.16 -7.64 1.96
N ASP A 214 -16.03 -8.16 2.83
CA ASP A 214 -17.48 -8.27 2.63
C ASP A 214 -18.25 -7.30 3.55
N ASP A 215 -17.55 -6.54 4.39
CA ASP A 215 -18.12 -5.67 5.42
C ASP A 215 -18.29 -4.23 4.90
N ASN A 216 -19.54 -3.76 4.87
CA ASN A 216 -19.88 -2.41 4.44
C ASN A 216 -19.58 -1.33 5.50
N CYS A 217 -19.11 -1.69 6.69
CA CYS A 217 -18.57 -0.79 7.72
C CYS A 217 -17.39 -1.40 8.50
N VAL A 218 -16.27 -1.71 7.83
CA VAL A 218 -15.04 -2.37 8.35
C VAL A 218 -14.56 -1.97 9.77
N ASP A 219 -14.83 -0.74 10.21
CA ASP A 219 -14.40 -0.22 11.52
C ASP A 219 -15.53 -0.12 12.57
N ILE A 220 -16.79 -0.46 12.23
CA ILE A 220 -17.98 -0.22 13.05
C ILE A 220 -18.93 -1.42 13.07
N TYR A 221 -18.89 -2.15 14.20
CA TYR A 221 -19.72 -3.34 14.45
C TYR A 221 -21.16 -3.23 13.92
N ASN A 222 -21.47 -3.96 12.85
CA ASN A 222 -22.77 -3.92 12.15
C ASN A 222 -23.19 -5.28 11.55
N PRO A 223 -23.41 -6.32 12.37
CA PRO A 223 -23.55 -7.72 11.93
C PRO A 223 -24.76 -8.01 11.02
N ASN A 224 -25.67 -7.04 10.87
CA ASN A 224 -26.83 -7.14 9.99
C ASN A 224 -26.58 -6.55 8.60
N GLN A 225 -25.46 -5.84 8.40
CA GLN A 225 -25.04 -5.22 7.14
C GLN A 225 -26.18 -4.43 6.50
N GLU A 226 -26.90 -3.66 7.32
CA GLU A 226 -28.01 -2.82 6.86
C GLU A 226 -27.45 -1.73 5.93
N ASP A 227 -28.05 -1.62 4.74
CA ASP A 227 -27.68 -0.68 3.68
C ASP A 227 -28.99 -0.35 2.93
N ILE A 228 -29.65 0.73 3.33
CA ILE A 228 -31.02 1.01 2.89
C ILE A 228 -31.11 1.51 1.45
N ASP A 229 -30.07 2.16 0.94
CA ASP A 229 -29.98 2.70 -0.42
C ASP A 229 -29.14 1.84 -1.38
N ASN A 230 -28.46 0.82 -0.87
CA ASN A 230 -27.65 -0.15 -1.62
C ASN A 230 -26.43 0.50 -2.29
N ASP A 231 -25.76 1.42 -1.60
CA ASP A 231 -24.58 2.11 -2.10
C ASP A 231 -23.25 1.44 -1.67
N GLN A 232 -23.34 0.32 -0.93
CA GLN A 232 -22.24 -0.47 -0.36
C GLN A 232 -21.55 0.18 0.85
N ILE A 233 -22.09 1.27 1.38
CA ILE A 233 -21.69 1.85 2.66
C ILE A 233 -22.82 1.54 3.66
N GLY A 234 -22.49 0.90 4.78
CA GLY A 234 -23.52 0.48 5.72
C GLY A 234 -24.16 1.65 6.45
N ASP A 235 -25.42 1.46 6.86
CA ASP A 235 -26.27 2.45 7.54
C ASP A 235 -25.61 3.09 8.79
N LEU A 236 -24.62 2.43 9.40
CA LEU A 236 -23.90 2.91 10.58
C LEU A 236 -22.70 3.82 10.26
N CYS A 237 -22.10 3.66 9.07
CA CYS A 237 -20.94 4.42 8.62
C CYS A 237 -21.26 5.36 7.44
N ASP A 238 -22.45 5.24 6.86
CA ASP A 238 -23.00 6.19 5.89
C ASP A 238 -23.58 7.42 6.62
N PRO A 239 -23.11 8.65 6.33
CA PRO A 239 -23.75 9.87 6.83
C PRO A 239 -25.13 10.14 6.22
N CYS A 240 -25.53 9.45 5.15
CA CYS A 240 -26.58 9.87 4.23
C CYS A 240 -27.55 8.79 3.74
N ASN A 241 -27.96 7.93 4.66
CA ASN A 241 -28.89 6.85 4.36
C ASN A 241 -30.10 7.35 3.56
N ASN A 242 -30.45 6.62 2.50
CA ASN A 242 -31.45 6.86 1.45
C ASN A 242 -30.96 7.61 0.19
N LEU A 243 -29.66 7.89 0.04
CA LEU A 243 -29.13 8.57 -1.14
C LEU A 243 -27.85 7.88 -1.59
N VAL A 244 -27.83 7.46 -2.85
CA VAL A 244 -26.71 6.69 -3.42
C VAL A 244 -25.54 7.63 -3.78
N TYR A 245 -24.69 7.92 -2.80
CA TYR A 245 -23.47 8.73 -2.98
C TYR A 245 -22.24 7.81 -2.99
N VAL A 246 -21.91 7.32 -4.19
CA VAL A 246 -20.71 6.49 -4.42
C VAL A 246 -19.65 7.26 -5.19
N LEU A 247 -18.40 6.77 -5.19
CA LEU A 247 -17.31 7.36 -5.95
C LEU A 247 -17.71 7.59 -7.42
N GLY A 248 -17.79 8.86 -7.82
CA GLY A 248 -18.21 9.29 -9.15
C GLY A 248 -19.65 9.76 -9.28
N ASN A 249 -20.57 9.35 -8.40
CA ASN A 249 -21.95 9.85 -8.35
C ASN A 249 -22.05 10.98 -7.31
N MET A 250 -21.73 12.19 -7.73
CA MET A 250 -21.59 13.35 -6.86
C MET A 250 -22.91 14.07 -6.59
N ASN A 251 -23.90 13.89 -7.45
CA ASN A 251 -25.21 14.52 -7.27
C ASN A 251 -26.25 13.56 -6.63
N GLY A 252 -25.89 12.28 -6.46
CA GLY A 252 -26.72 11.25 -5.86
C GLY A 252 -27.87 10.79 -6.75
N ASP A 253 -27.80 11.02 -8.07
CA ASP A 253 -28.84 10.62 -9.00
C ASP A 253 -28.69 9.16 -9.44
N THR A 254 -29.83 8.56 -9.79
CA THR A 254 -29.92 7.14 -10.12
C THR A 254 -30.79 6.93 -11.34
N ASP A 255 -30.60 5.80 -12.00
CA ASP A 255 -31.48 5.36 -13.08
C ASP A 255 -32.82 4.82 -12.55
N LEU A 256 -33.62 4.24 -13.44
CA LEU A 256 -34.94 3.67 -13.08
C LEU A 256 -34.84 2.41 -12.22
N ASP A 257 -33.68 1.76 -12.22
CA ASP A 257 -33.41 0.55 -11.45
C ASP A 257 -32.71 0.87 -10.11
N GLY A 258 -32.40 2.16 -9.85
CA GLY A 258 -31.74 2.63 -8.63
C GLY A 258 -30.21 2.57 -8.68
N MET A 259 -29.63 2.30 -9.85
CA MET A 259 -28.18 2.28 -10.02
C MET A 259 -27.64 3.71 -10.11
N PRO A 260 -26.45 3.99 -9.54
CA PRO A 260 -25.83 5.31 -9.62
C PRO A 260 -25.57 5.72 -11.06
N LEU A 261 -25.96 6.94 -11.43
CA LEU A 261 -25.64 7.54 -12.73
C LEU A 261 -24.37 8.38 -12.57
N ILE A 262 -23.32 8.03 -13.32
CA ILE A 262 -22.07 8.78 -13.34
C ILE A 262 -21.98 9.51 -14.68
N ASP A 263 -22.30 10.79 -14.68
CA ASP A 263 -22.37 11.62 -15.87
C ASP A 263 -21.86 13.06 -15.68
N LEU A 264 -22.11 13.91 -16.67
CA LEU A 264 -21.62 15.29 -16.66
C LEU A 264 -22.16 16.11 -15.47
N MET A 265 -23.32 15.76 -14.93
CA MET A 265 -23.90 16.45 -13.78
C MET A 265 -23.09 16.23 -12.51
N ASP A 266 -22.42 15.09 -12.36
CA ASP A 266 -21.51 14.85 -11.24
C ASP A 266 -20.28 15.75 -11.31
N VAL A 267 -19.72 15.90 -12.52
CA VAL A 267 -18.62 16.85 -12.77
C VAL A 267 -19.05 18.27 -12.44
N LEU A 268 -20.26 18.68 -12.85
CA LEU A 268 -20.76 20.02 -12.53
C LEU A 268 -20.97 20.22 -11.03
N THR A 269 -21.41 19.19 -10.32
CA THR A 269 -21.62 19.23 -8.87
C THR A 269 -20.29 19.38 -8.13
N LEU A 270 -19.29 18.61 -8.53
CA LEU A 270 -17.93 18.73 -8.02
C LEU A 270 -17.33 20.12 -8.34
N LEU A 271 -17.52 20.62 -9.56
CA LEU A 271 -17.07 21.97 -9.94
C LEU A 271 -17.78 23.08 -9.14
N ASP A 272 -19.06 22.89 -8.80
CA ASP A 272 -19.80 23.85 -7.98
C ASP A 272 -19.19 23.92 -6.57
N TYR A 273 -18.93 22.76 -5.94
CA TYR A 273 -18.20 22.70 -4.68
C TYR A 273 -16.84 23.42 -4.77
N LEU A 274 -16.05 23.20 -5.83
CA LEU A 274 -14.74 23.85 -5.99
C LEU A 274 -14.82 25.39 -6.10
N ILE A 275 -15.98 25.92 -6.46
CA ILE A 275 -16.23 27.36 -6.60
C ILE A 275 -16.82 27.95 -5.32
N THR A 276 -17.73 27.22 -4.67
CA THR A 276 -18.54 27.73 -3.56
C THR A 276 -17.99 27.33 -2.19
N GLU A 277 -17.20 26.25 -2.13
CA GLU A 277 -16.81 25.53 -0.91
C GLU A 277 -18.03 25.04 -0.09
N GLU A 278 -19.22 25.01 -0.71
CA GLU A 278 -20.43 24.45 -0.13
C GLU A 278 -20.61 23.04 -0.66
N PHE A 279 -20.68 22.06 0.24
CA PHE A 279 -21.02 20.68 -0.08
C PHE A 279 -22.16 20.19 0.79
N TYR A 280 -22.87 19.20 0.27
CA TYR A 280 -23.82 18.41 1.02
C TYR A 280 -23.07 17.31 1.77
N GLU A 281 -23.43 17.01 3.01
CA GLU A 281 -22.65 16.13 3.90
C GLU A 281 -22.34 14.75 3.28
N CYS A 282 -23.22 14.25 2.42
CA CYS A 282 -23.07 12.99 1.67
C CYS A 282 -21.97 13.01 0.62
N GLN A 283 -21.62 14.19 0.12
CA GLN A 283 -20.58 14.35 -0.89
C GLN A 283 -19.19 14.27 -0.26
N GLY A 284 -19.07 14.58 1.04
CA GLY A 284 -17.81 14.63 1.78
C GLY A 284 -16.92 13.41 1.53
N PRO A 285 -17.43 12.18 1.77
CA PRO A 285 -16.65 10.95 1.60
C PRO A 285 -16.23 10.63 0.15
N ILE A 286 -16.96 11.14 -0.85
CA ILE A 286 -16.80 10.71 -2.26
C ILE A 286 -16.27 11.79 -3.22
N MET A 287 -16.13 13.03 -2.75
CA MET A 287 -15.67 14.17 -3.57
C MET A 287 -14.23 14.00 -4.08
N ASN A 288 -13.45 13.19 -3.41
CA ASN A 288 -12.05 12.89 -3.72
C ASN A 288 -11.95 11.77 -4.77
N ILE A 289 -12.32 12.09 -6.00
CA ILE A 289 -12.48 11.12 -7.09
C ILE A 289 -11.17 10.40 -7.42
N ASN A 290 -10.04 11.08 -7.33
CA ASN A 290 -8.75 10.48 -7.63
C ASN A 290 -8.06 9.84 -6.42
N GLY A 291 -8.70 9.88 -5.24
CA GLY A 291 -8.14 9.35 -4.02
C GLY A 291 -6.90 10.09 -3.54
N ASP A 292 -6.73 11.40 -3.81
CA ASP A 292 -5.60 12.24 -3.38
C ASP A 292 -5.88 13.16 -2.17
N ALA A 293 -7.09 13.05 -1.60
CA ALA A 293 -7.65 13.71 -0.40
C ALA A 293 -7.75 15.21 -0.52
N HIS A 294 -7.43 15.75 -1.70
CA HIS A 294 -7.62 17.13 -2.03
C HIS A 294 -8.74 17.20 -3.04
N VAL A 295 -9.94 17.55 -2.61
CA VAL A 295 -11.00 17.84 -3.56
C VAL A 295 -10.64 19.10 -4.35
N ASN A 296 -10.18 18.92 -5.59
CA ASN A 296 -9.66 19.96 -6.45
C ASN A 296 -9.99 19.72 -7.94
N ILE A 297 -9.45 20.54 -8.83
CA ILE A 297 -9.75 20.44 -10.27
C ILE A 297 -9.29 19.11 -10.89
N VAL A 298 -8.32 18.43 -10.27
CA VAL A 298 -7.84 17.12 -10.72
C VAL A 298 -8.92 16.06 -10.50
N ASP A 299 -9.70 16.10 -9.43
CA ASP A 299 -10.85 15.22 -9.23
C ASP A 299 -11.88 15.39 -10.34
N ALA A 300 -12.18 16.63 -10.71
CA ALA A 300 -13.09 16.90 -11.82
C ALA A 300 -12.53 16.38 -13.16
N ILE A 301 -11.21 16.45 -13.36
CA ILE A 301 -10.56 15.87 -14.55
C ILE A 301 -10.63 14.34 -14.53
N THR A 302 -10.36 13.71 -13.39
CA THR A 302 -10.41 12.26 -13.21
C THR A 302 -11.84 11.76 -13.43
N LEU A 303 -12.84 12.47 -12.89
CA LEU A 303 -14.24 12.15 -13.09
C LEU A 303 -14.65 12.22 -14.57
N VAL A 304 -14.20 13.28 -15.28
CA VAL A 304 -14.39 13.35 -16.73
C VAL A 304 -13.71 12.18 -17.45
N GLN A 305 -12.52 11.77 -17.03
CA GLN A 305 -11.84 10.62 -17.62
C GLN A 305 -12.61 9.31 -17.37
N LEU A 306 -13.15 9.11 -16.16
CA LEU A 306 -14.01 7.98 -15.83
C LEU A 306 -15.22 7.92 -16.75
N ILE A 307 -15.96 9.03 -16.91
CA ILE A 307 -17.15 9.12 -17.79
C ILE A 307 -16.79 8.88 -19.26
N MET A 308 -15.64 9.39 -19.70
CA MET A 308 -15.21 9.23 -21.10
C MET A 308 -14.75 7.80 -21.41
N ASN A 309 -14.22 7.09 -20.41
CA ASN A 309 -13.72 5.72 -20.55
C ASN A 309 -14.81 4.66 -20.30
N SER A 310 -15.93 5.01 -19.66
CA SER A 310 -17.05 4.10 -19.38
C SER A 310 -18.02 3.89 -20.56
N ASN A 311 -17.76 4.54 -21.71
CA ASN A 311 -18.60 4.48 -22.91
C ASN A 311 -18.17 3.42 -23.96
N ASP A 312 -17.35 2.42 -23.58
CA ASP A 312 -16.98 1.25 -24.42
C ASP A 312 -17.56 -0.08 -23.89
#